data_AF-A0A7J6S823-F1
#
_entry.id   AF-A0A7J6S823-F1
#
_cell.length_a   1.000
_cell.length_b   1.000
_cell.length_c   1.000
_cell.angle_alpha   90.00
_cell.angle_beta   90.00
_cell.angle_gamma   90.00
#
_symmetry.space_group_name_H-M   'P 1'
#
loop_
_entity.id
_entity.type
_entity.pdbx_description
1 polymer ?
#
loop_
_entity_poly.entity_id
_entity_poly.type
_entity_poly.pdbx_seq_one_letter_code
_entity_poly.pdbx_strand_id
1 'polypeptide(L)'
;FFVPDLDEEQEGTDFFSIVRPFGEDVVVLEVPAGSANPSQTSAGDASRRTVDQDRRGMDIDEPIIDAWMTILWRRMGGRLVPPQPMYMSQGYGGQLGSFNRAPGHGLLLQPINLATEHHYAGTARVEGTIYYMDSLSRGVNSIPAIAKHYLRTLYGPNKPVIFMGIQQQSTGSNTCALHVLARLTQFALGPSGSDPELVVFDESRMRLYVFEQLDSDTVNLFPAAVGDLPDLRRSDHSQFRT
;
A
#
# COMPACT_ATOMS: atom_id res chain seq x y z
N PHE A 1 -23.37 11.32 -48.36
CA PHE A 1 -23.15 11.94 -47.05
C PHE A 1 -21.86 12.75 -47.14
N PHE A 2 -21.98 14.04 -46.90
CA PHE A 2 -20.93 15.05 -46.99
C PHE A 2 -19.88 14.81 -45.90
N VAL A 3 -18.60 14.93 -46.26
CA VAL A 3 -17.49 15.13 -45.31
C VAL A 3 -17.09 16.59 -45.46
N PRO A 4 -17.13 17.43 -44.42
CA PRO A 4 -16.43 18.69 -44.44
C PRO A 4 -15.02 18.52 -43.86
N ASP A 5 -14.06 19.11 -44.56
CA ASP A 5 -12.70 19.40 -44.08
C ASP A 5 -12.77 20.30 -42.84
N LEU A 6 -11.93 20.01 -41.86
CA LEU A 6 -11.61 20.92 -40.76
C LEU A 6 -10.09 21.13 -40.74
N ASP A 7 -9.75 22.40 -40.90
CA ASP A 7 -8.42 22.97 -40.97
C ASP A 7 -7.57 22.68 -39.73
N GLU A 8 -6.26 22.54 -40.00
CA GLU A 8 -5.17 22.50 -39.04
C GLU A 8 -5.10 23.82 -38.25
N GLU A 9 -5.20 23.73 -36.92
CA GLU A 9 -4.39 24.48 -35.96
C GLU A 9 -4.60 23.87 -34.57
N GLN A 10 -3.68 23.00 -34.14
CA GLN A 10 -3.55 22.61 -32.73
C GLN A 10 -2.12 22.87 -32.29
N GLU A 11 -1.93 24.02 -31.63
CA GLU A 11 -0.80 24.23 -30.72
C GLU A 11 -0.86 23.17 -29.61
N GLY A 12 0.28 22.52 -29.40
CA GLY A 12 0.42 21.40 -28.49
C GLY A 12 0.26 21.81 -27.03
N THR A 13 -0.62 21.09 -26.35
CA THR A 13 -0.61 20.93 -24.89
C THR A 13 -0.74 19.44 -24.61
N ASP A 14 0.36 18.82 -24.19
CA ASP A 14 0.38 17.42 -23.76
C ASP A 14 -0.45 17.28 -22.47
N PHE A 15 -1.60 16.60 -22.57
CA PHE A 15 -2.41 16.18 -21.44
C PHE A 15 -2.43 14.65 -21.39
N PHE A 16 -2.09 14.06 -20.25
CA PHE A 16 -2.23 12.62 -20.04
C PHE A 16 -3.58 12.32 -19.38
N SER A 17 -4.41 11.53 -20.07
CA SER A 17 -5.66 10.97 -19.53
C SER A 17 -5.39 9.61 -18.87
N ILE A 18 -5.76 9.44 -17.60
CA ILE A 18 -5.82 8.11 -16.97
C ILE A 18 -7.23 7.54 -17.19
N VAL A 19 -7.34 6.57 -18.09
CA VAL A 19 -8.58 5.84 -18.34
C VAL A 19 -8.69 4.67 -17.35
N ARG A 20 -9.70 4.68 -16.49
CA ARG A 20 -10.07 3.50 -15.69
C ARG A 20 -10.90 2.54 -16.56
N PRO A 21 -10.59 1.23 -16.61
CA PRO A 21 -11.54 0.26 -17.11
C PRO A 21 -12.61 0.05 -16.03
N PHE A 22 -13.88 0.07 -16.41
CA PHE A 22 -15.09 -0.08 -15.58
C PHE A 22 -15.69 1.22 -15.00
N GLY A 23 -16.71 1.73 -15.71
CA GLY A 23 -17.92 2.32 -15.13
C GLY A 23 -17.82 3.73 -14.57
N GLU A 24 -18.16 4.71 -15.43
CA GLU A 24 -18.82 6.00 -15.16
C GLU A 24 -18.55 6.68 -13.81
N ASP A 25 -17.43 7.40 -13.74
CA ASP A 25 -17.39 8.85 -13.47
C ASP A 25 -15.94 9.35 -13.71
N VAL A 26 -15.78 10.31 -14.62
CA VAL A 26 -14.47 10.88 -14.97
C VAL A 26 -14.14 11.98 -13.96
N VAL A 27 -13.25 11.69 -13.01
CA VAL A 27 -12.63 12.72 -12.18
C VAL A 27 -11.41 13.27 -12.93
N VAL A 28 -11.56 14.44 -13.53
CA VAL A 28 -10.44 15.21 -14.10
C VAL A 28 -9.69 15.88 -12.95
N LEU A 29 -8.48 15.41 -12.66
CA LEU A 29 -7.54 16.14 -11.79
C LEU A 29 -6.79 17.14 -12.66
N GLU A 30 -7.17 18.43 -12.57
CA GLU A 30 -6.43 19.51 -13.19
C GLU A 30 -5.13 19.77 -12.42
N VAL A 31 -3.99 19.52 -13.06
CA VAL A 31 -2.68 19.95 -12.55
C VAL A 31 -2.08 20.94 -13.54
N PRO A 32 -1.81 22.20 -13.16
CA PRO A 32 -1.26 23.18 -14.09
C PRO A 32 0.18 22.83 -14.46
N ALA A 33 0.44 22.69 -15.77
CA ALA A 33 1.79 22.56 -16.31
C ALA A 33 2.53 23.91 -16.20
N GLY A 34 3.40 24.04 -15.19
CA GLY A 34 4.27 25.19 -15.04
C GLY A 34 5.39 25.17 -16.07
N SER A 35 5.35 26.11 -17.03
CA SER A 35 6.45 26.38 -17.96
C SER A 35 7.71 26.80 -17.20
N ALA A 36 8.82 26.11 -17.44
CA ALA A 36 10.11 26.41 -16.82
C ALA A 36 10.64 27.78 -17.27
N ASN A 37 10.71 28.72 -16.32
CA ASN A 37 11.43 29.99 -16.46
C ASN A 37 12.51 30.04 -15.35
N PRO A 38 13.82 30.09 -15.66
CA PRO A 38 14.88 29.90 -14.67
C PRO A 38 15.19 31.21 -13.94
N SER A 39 14.24 31.66 -13.12
CA SER A 39 14.47 32.74 -12.15
C SER A 39 13.42 32.74 -11.04
N GLN A 40 13.20 31.59 -10.39
CA GLN A 40 12.35 31.48 -9.19
C GLN A 40 12.81 30.36 -8.24
N THR A 41 13.92 30.58 -7.54
CA THR A 41 14.37 29.64 -6.50
C THR A 41 13.62 29.78 -5.18
N SER A 42 12.94 30.90 -4.93
CA SER A 42 12.18 31.13 -3.67
C SER A 42 10.69 30.75 -3.76
N ALA A 43 10.05 30.92 -4.91
CA ALA A 43 8.63 30.61 -5.09
C ALA A 43 8.38 29.10 -5.25
N GLY A 44 9.25 28.39 -5.98
CA GLY A 44 9.20 26.92 -6.09
C GLY A 44 9.43 26.22 -4.75
N ASP A 45 10.34 26.74 -3.93
CA ASP A 45 10.61 26.23 -2.58
C ASP A 45 9.44 26.48 -1.62
N ALA A 46 8.79 27.65 -1.71
CA ALA A 46 7.62 27.95 -0.89
C ALA A 46 6.43 27.05 -1.29
N SER A 47 6.18 26.90 -2.59
CA SER A 47 5.10 26.05 -3.10
C SER A 47 5.31 24.57 -2.74
N ARG A 48 6.56 24.07 -2.84
CA ARG A 48 6.90 22.70 -2.46
C ARG A 48 6.73 22.46 -0.96
N ARG A 49 7.14 23.42 -0.12
CA ARG A 49 6.92 23.33 1.33
C ARG A 49 5.44 23.30 1.70
N THR A 50 4.59 24.05 1.02
CA THR A 50 3.14 24.03 1.25
C THR A 50 2.54 22.66 0.89
N VAL A 51 2.88 22.13 -0.28
CA VAL A 51 2.42 20.78 -0.72
C VAL A 51 2.90 19.68 0.24
N ASP A 52 4.15 19.74 0.69
CA ASP A 52 4.69 18.78 1.65
C ASP A 52 4.02 18.90 3.02
N GLN A 53 3.69 20.12 3.45
CA GLN A 53 3.00 20.36 4.71
C GLN A 53 1.56 19.81 4.69
N ASP A 54 0.84 20.01 3.58
CA ASP A 54 -0.51 19.46 3.39
C ASP A 54 -0.46 17.92 3.40
N ARG A 55 0.48 17.33 2.67
CA ARG A 55 0.65 15.87 2.58
C ARG A 55 1.07 15.22 3.89
N ARG A 56 1.76 15.92 4.79
CA ARG A 56 2.12 15.38 6.13
C ARG A 56 0.88 15.08 6.99
N GLY A 57 -0.21 15.79 6.77
CA GLY A 57 -1.47 15.61 7.51
C GLY A 57 -2.50 14.73 6.80
N MET A 58 -2.33 14.44 5.50
CA MET A 58 -3.29 13.64 4.74
C MET A 58 -3.28 12.18 5.18
N ASP A 59 -4.45 11.60 5.44
CA ASP A 59 -4.58 10.17 5.73
C ASP A 59 -4.17 9.30 4.54
N ILE A 60 -3.68 8.09 4.82
CA ILE A 60 -3.46 7.09 3.78
C ILE A 60 -4.73 6.24 3.70
N ASP A 61 -5.55 6.52 2.70
CA ASP A 61 -6.85 5.91 2.46
C ASP A 61 -6.82 4.87 1.33
N GLU A 62 -7.99 4.34 0.99
CA GLU A 62 -8.14 3.25 0.02
C GLU A 62 -7.58 3.62 -1.37
N PRO A 63 -7.91 4.79 -1.97
CA PRO A 63 -7.31 5.21 -3.25
C PRO A 63 -5.77 5.25 -3.25
N ILE A 64 -5.16 5.73 -2.17
CA ILE A 64 -3.69 5.80 -2.06
C ILE A 64 -3.09 4.39 -1.95
N ILE A 65 -3.73 3.51 -1.16
CA ILE A 65 -3.32 2.11 -1.03
C ILE A 65 -3.44 1.38 -2.37
N ASP A 66 -4.54 1.57 -3.08
CA ASP A 66 -4.78 0.97 -4.40
C ASP A 66 -3.73 1.39 -5.42
N ALA A 67 -3.42 2.69 -5.48
CA ALA A 67 -2.40 3.24 -6.36
C ALA A 67 -1.03 2.62 -6.05
N TRP A 68 -0.65 2.57 -4.77
CA TRP A 68 0.61 1.97 -4.34
C TRP A 68 0.71 0.49 -4.73
N MET A 69 -0.31 -0.29 -4.40
CA MET A 69 -0.33 -1.72 -4.66
C MET A 69 -0.34 -2.04 -6.16
N THR A 70 -0.96 -1.18 -6.98
CA THR A 70 -0.95 -1.27 -8.44
C THR A 70 0.45 -1.03 -9.02
N ILE A 71 1.16 -0.01 -8.55
CA ILE A 71 2.54 0.25 -8.98
C ILE A 71 3.45 -0.91 -8.54
N LEU A 72 3.32 -1.38 -7.29
CA LEU A 72 4.09 -2.51 -6.78
C LEU A 72 3.85 -3.78 -7.61
N TRP A 73 2.60 -4.06 -7.98
CA TRP A 73 2.26 -5.18 -8.85
C TRP A 73 2.89 -5.09 -10.22
N ARG A 74 2.79 -3.92 -10.89
CA ARG A 74 3.45 -3.68 -12.18
C ARG A 74 4.96 -3.91 -12.08
N ARG A 75 5.60 -3.40 -11.02
CA ARG A 75 7.04 -3.57 -10.76
C ARG A 75 7.44 -5.04 -10.56
N MET A 76 6.58 -5.84 -9.94
CA MET A 76 6.85 -7.26 -9.64
C MET A 76 6.66 -8.20 -10.84
N GLY A 77 6.11 -7.72 -11.97
CA GLY A 77 6.14 -8.42 -13.25
C GLY A 77 5.65 -9.88 -13.21
N GLY A 78 4.39 -10.10 -12.87
CA GLY A 78 3.77 -11.44 -12.83
C GLY A 78 4.20 -12.34 -11.66
N ARG A 79 5.18 -11.95 -10.84
CA ARG A 79 5.56 -12.65 -9.60
C ARG A 79 4.60 -12.37 -8.45
N LEU A 80 3.90 -11.24 -8.51
CA LEU A 80 2.86 -10.83 -7.57
C LEU A 80 1.49 -11.11 -8.18
N VAL A 81 0.65 -11.84 -7.45
CA VAL A 81 -0.78 -11.93 -7.78
C VAL A 81 -1.36 -10.53 -7.65
N PRO A 82 -2.18 -10.05 -8.61
CA PRO A 82 -2.76 -8.71 -8.54
C PRO A 82 -3.36 -8.44 -7.15
N PRO A 83 -3.14 -7.25 -6.57
CA PRO A 83 -3.73 -6.90 -5.29
C PRO A 83 -5.24 -7.05 -5.39
N GLN A 84 -5.86 -7.58 -4.34
CA GLN A 84 -7.30 -7.79 -4.21
C GLN A 84 -7.71 -7.15 -2.90
N PRO A 85 -7.55 -5.83 -2.80
CA PRO A 85 -7.64 -5.14 -1.53
C PRO A 85 -9.04 -5.35 -0.96
N MET A 86 -9.08 -5.75 0.31
CA MET A 86 -10.34 -6.05 0.99
C MET A 86 -10.78 -4.86 1.81
N TYR A 87 -11.74 -4.13 1.25
CA TYR A 87 -12.38 -2.99 1.87
C TYR A 87 -13.80 -3.40 2.25
N MET A 88 -14.05 -3.65 3.54
CA MET A 88 -15.44 -3.70 4.01
C MET A 88 -15.87 -2.28 4.36
N SER A 89 -16.29 -1.52 3.35
CA SER A 89 -17.26 -0.48 3.63
C SER A 89 -18.54 -1.18 4.10
N GLN A 90 -19.00 -0.80 5.29
CA GLN A 90 -20.13 -1.37 6.02
C GLN A 90 -21.29 -1.78 5.08
N GLY A 91 -21.60 -3.08 5.01
CA GLY A 91 -22.82 -3.58 4.37
C GLY A 91 -22.65 -4.37 3.07
N TYR A 92 -21.47 -4.38 2.44
CA TYR A 92 -21.24 -5.24 1.29
C TYR A 92 -20.83 -6.66 1.70
N GLY A 93 -21.83 -7.48 2.03
CA GLY A 93 -21.81 -8.92 1.73
C GLY A 93 -21.90 -9.18 0.22
N GLY A 94 -21.39 -8.26 -0.60
CA GLY A 94 -21.43 -8.29 -2.05
C GLY A 94 -20.34 -9.22 -2.54
N GLN A 95 -20.77 -10.41 -2.96
CA GLN A 95 -20.05 -11.33 -3.85
C GLN A 95 -18.53 -11.21 -3.75
N LEU A 96 -17.96 -11.95 -2.78
CA LEU A 96 -16.60 -12.51 -2.80
C LEU A 96 -16.46 -13.50 -3.98
N GLY A 97 -16.99 -13.11 -5.15
CA GLY A 97 -17.21 -13.89 -6.33
C GLY A 97 -15.86 -14.20 -6.93
N SER A 98 -15.41 -15.42 -6.67
CA SER A 98 -14.22 -15.98 -7.28
C SER A 98 -13.00 -15.09 -7.08
N PHE A 99 -12.56 -14.89 -5.83
CA PHE A 99 -11.12 -14.71 -5.63
C PHE A 99 -10.48 -15.85 -6.41
N ASN A 100 -9.78 -15.51 -7.48
CA ASN A 100 -8.97 -16.47 -8.19
C ASN A 100 -8.07 -17.06 -7.11
N ARG A 101 -8.40 -18.26 -6.65
CA ARG A 101 -7.55 -19.06 -5.77
C ARG A 101 -6.32 -19.27 -6.60
N ALA A 102 -5.38 -18.33 -6.54
CA ALA A 102 -4.30 -18.22 -7.50
C ALA A 102 -3.62 -19.59 -7.51
N PRO A 103 -3.76 -20.36 -8.61
CA PRO A 103 -3.13 -21.66 -8.68
C PRO A 103 -1.65 -21.37 -8.84
N GLY A 104 -0.84 -21.80 -7.87
CA GLY A 104 0.61 -21.76 -7.99
C GLY A 104 1.32 -20.58 -7.32
N HIS A 105 2.64 -20.62 -7.47
CA HIS A 105 3.70 -20.16 -6.57
C HIS A 105 3.92 -18.62 -6.49
N GLY A 106 2.89 -17.82 -6.79
CA GLY A 106 2.99 -16.36 -6.75
C GLY A 106 2.94 -15.79 -5.32
N LEU A 107 3.64 -14.68 -5.11
CA LEU A 107 3.51 -13.87 -3.90
C LEU A 107 2.09 -13.27 -3.89
N LEU A 108 1.37 -13.36 -2.77
CA LEU A 108 0.10 -12.64 -2.57
C LEU A 108 0.27 -11.63 -1.46
N LEU A 109 0.07 -10.34 -1.75
CA LEU A 109 0.14 -9.26 -0.77
C LEU A 109 -1.23 -8.57 -0.71
N GLN A 110 -1.81 -8.48 0.48
CA GLN A 110 -3.14 -7.91 0.67
C GLN A 110 -3.16 -6.96 1.88
N PRO A 111 -3.39 -5.66 1.65
CA PRO A 111 -3.90 -4.77 2.68
C PRO A 111 -5.31 -5.22 3.10
N ILE A 112 -5.63 -5.11 4.39
CA ILE A 112 -6.93 -5.43 4.95
C ILE A 112 -7.39 -4.24 5.80
N ASN A 113 -8.52 -3.64 5.42
CA ASN A 113 -9.20 -2.65 6.24
C ASN A 113 -10.05 -3.39 7.29
N LEU A 114 -9.69 -3.29 8.56
CA LEU A 114 -10.38 -3.99 9.65
C LEU A 114 -11.69 -3.33 10.09
N ALA A 115 -12.16 -2.31 9.37
CA ALA A 115 -13.48 -1.65 9.45
C ALA A 115 -13.85 -1.03 10.82
N THR A 116 -13.23 -1.44 11.92
CA THR A 116 -13.67 -1.04 13.26
C THR A 116 -13.25 0.39 13.60
N GLU A 117 -12.13 0.91 13.07
CA GLU A 117 -11.58 2.23 13.46
C GLU A 117 -10.61 2.83 12.41
N HIS A 118 -10.88 2.70 11.11
CA HIS A 118 -9.91 3.06 10.04
C HIS A 118 -8.54 2.37 10.20
N HIS A 119 -8.54 1.18 10.80
CA HIS A 119 -7.32 0.42 11.06
C HIS A 119 -7.00 -0.52 9.90
N TYR A 120 -5.73 -0.50 9.48
CA TYR A 120 -5.21 -1.37 8.45
C TYR A 120 -4.28 -2.42 9.03
N ALA A 121 -4.48 -3.66 8.59
CA ALA A 121 -3.56 -4.76 8.74
C ALA A 121 -3.09 -5.24 7.35
N GLY A 122 -2.06 -6.07 7.31
CA GLY A 122 -1.54 -6.64 6.08
C GLY A 122 -1.49 -8.16 6.15
N THR A 123 -1.60 -8.81 5.00
CA THR A 123 -1.27 -10.22 4.86
C THR A 123 -0.38 -10.48 3.67
N ALA A 124 0.59 -11.38 3.87
CA ALA A 124 1.46 -11.86 2.81
C ALA A 124 1.36 -13.38 2.74
N ARG A 125 1.26 -13.95 1.53
CA ARG A 125 1.46 -15.38 1.30
C ARG A 125 2.74 -15.58 0.51
N VAL A 126 3.73 -16.19 1.15
CA VAL A 126 5.04 -16.49 0.58
C VAL A 126 5.23 -18.00 0.66
N GLU A 127 5.45 -18.66 -0.48
CA GLU A 127 5.72 -20.11 -0.54
C GLU A 127 4.68 -20.99 0.18
N GLY A 128 3.42 -20.51 0.26
CA GLY A 128 2.33 -21.23 0.93
C GLY A 128 2.14 -20.87 2.41
N THR A 129 3.11 -20.23 3.04
CA THR A 129 2.99 -19.67 4.40
C THR A 129 2.24 -18.34 4.35
N ILE A 130 1.31 -18.15 5.28
CA ILE A 130 0.53 -16.92 5.39
C ILE A 130 1.00 -16.17 6.63
N TYR A 131 1.38 -14.91 6.42
CA TYR A 131 1.79 -13.98 7.45
C TYR A 131 0.69 -12.93 7.63
N TYR A 132 0.35 -12.66 8.87
CA TYR A 132 -0.52 -11.56 9.28
C TYR A 132 0.30 -10.53 10.04
N MET A 133 0.19 -9.26 9.64
CA MET A 133 0.97 -8.16 10.19
C MET A 133 0.04 -7.03 10.62
N ASP A 134 0.23 -6.55 11.85
CA ASP A 134 -0.63 -5.54 12.48
C ASP A 134 0.22 -4.63 13.36
N SER A 135 0.31 -3.36 12.98
CA SER A 135 1.13 -2.36 13.69
C SER A 135 0.43 -1.73 14.89
N LEU A 136 -0.84 -2.06 15.15
CA LEU A 136 -1.63 -1.54 16.27
C LEU A 136 -1.99 -2.62 17.29
N SER A 137 -1.45 -3.82 17.14
CA SER A 137 -1.64 -4.92 18.07
C SER A 137 -1.01 -4.57 19.43
N ARG A 138 -1.84 -4.32 20.45
CA ARG A 138 -1.40 -3.92 21.81
C ARG A 138 -0.74 -5.07 22.59
N GLY A 139 0.26 -5.73 22.02
CA GLY A 139 1.05 -6.79 22.67
C GLY A 139 0.34 -8.15 22.81
N VAL A 140 -0.86 -8.30 22.26
CA VAL A 140 -1.51 -9.61 22.18
C VAL A 140 -1.22 -10.17 20.79
N ASN A 141 -0.37 -11.20 20.71
CA ASN A 141 -0.03 -11.97 19.49
C ASN A 141 -1.23 -12.80 19.00
N SER A 142 -2.40 -12.18 18.91
CA SER A 142 -3.64 -12.82 18.51
C SER A 142 -4.25 -12.05 17.36
N ILE A 143 -4.48 -12.76 16.26
CA ILE A 143 -5.22 -12.26 15.12
C ILE A 143 -6.67 -11.99 15.56
N PRO A 144 -7.20 -10.75 15.41
CA PRO A 144 -8.57 -10.41 15.73
C PRO A 144 -9.59 -11.31 15.02
N ALA A 145 -10.77 -11.50 15.61
CA ALA A 145 -11.82 -12.36 15.02
C ALA A 145 -12.22 -11.92 13.60
N ILE A 146 -12.30 -10.60 13.37
CA ILE A 146 -12.59 -10.02 12.06
C ILE A 146 -11.48 -10.32 11.05
N ALA A 147 -10.21 -10.18 11.44
CA ALA A 147 -9.06 -10.59 10.62
C ALA A 147 -9.06 -12.09 10.32
N LYS A 148 -9.42 -12.95 11.26
CA LYS A 148 -9.57 -14.40 11.02
C LYS A 148 -10.64 -14.71 9.98
N HIS A 149 -11.74 -13.96 9.96
CA HIS A 149 -12.78 -14.11 8.94
C HIS A 149 -12.24 -13.78 7.54
N TYR A 150 -11.50 -12.68 7.40
CA TYR A 150 -10.82 -12.29 6.16
C TYR A 150 -9.79 -13.32 5.68
N LEU A 151 -8.94 -13.80 6.57
CA LEU A 151 -7.93 -14.81 6.25
C LEU A 151 -8.55 -16.11 5.72
N ARG A 152 -9.65 -16.57 6.33
CA ARG A 152 -10.39 -17.75 5.84
C ARG A 152 -11.00 -17.53 4.47
N THR A 153 -11.42 -16.30 4.18
CA THR A 153 -12.00 -15.91 2.90
C THR A 153 -10.95 -15.90 1.80
N LEU A 154 -9.81 -15.24 2.05
CA LEU A 154 -8.71 -15.13 1.08
C LEU A 154 -8.01 -16.47 0.82
N TYR A 155 -7.71 -17.21 1.89
CA TYR A 155 -6.80 -18.35 1.83
C TYR A 155 -7.49 -19.71 1.97
N GLY A 156 -8.77 -19.71 2.33
CA GLY A 156 -9.55 -20.89 2.66
C GLY A 156 -9.50 -21.26 4.15
N PRO A 157 -10.38 -22.18 4.59
CA PRO A 157 -10.41 -22.63 5.97
C PRO A 157 -9.15 -23.42 6.33
N ASN A 158 -8.81 -23.44 7.63
CA ASN A 158 -7.75 -24.26 8.23
C ASN A 158 -6.32 -24.01 7.71
N LYS A 159 -6.08 -22.89 7.02
CA LYS A 159 -4.71 -22.49 6.70
C LYS A 159 -4.01 -21.95 7.94
N PRO A 160 -2.80 -22.43 8.28
CA PRO A 160 -2.03 -21.85 9.37
C PRO A 160 -1.62 -20.43 8.99
N VAL A 161 -1.73 -19.52 9.96
CA VAL A 161 -1.35 -18.12 9.80
C VAL A 161 -0.38 -17.76 10.91
N ILE A 162 0.75 -17.16 10.55
CA ILE A 162 1.77 -16.68 11.46
C ILE A 162 1.48 -15.20 11.74
N PHE A 163 1.29 -14.87 13.02
CA PHE A 163 1.25 -13.48 13.47
C PHE A 163 2.67 -12.96 13.58
N MET A 164 3.01 -11.90 12.86
CA MET A 164 4.37 -11.36 12.81
C MET A 164 4.65 -10.37 13.94
N GLY A 165 5.81 -10.49 14.57
CA GLY A 165 6.31 -9.56 15.60
C GLY A 165 6.90 -8.29 15.02
N ILE A 166 6.09 -7.48 14.30
CA ILE A 166 6.58 -6.29 13.58
C ILE A 166 6.67 -5.04 14.47
N GLN A 167 7.43 -4.04 14.00
CA GLN A 167 7.39 -2.67 14.51
C GLN A 167 5.93 -2.20 14.68
N GLN A 168 5.59 -1.79 15.90
CA GLN A 168 4.30 -1.18 16.19
C GLN A 168 4.35 0.31 15.84
N GLN A 169 3.22 0.85 15.41
CA GLN A 169 3.09 2.27 15.15
C GLN A 169 3.17 3.07 16.46
N SER A 170 3.66 4.29 16.37
CA SER A 170 3.72 5.21 17.50
C SER A 170 2.33 5.46 18.10
N THR A 171 2.23 5.51 19.44
CA THR A 171 0.95 5.72 20.15
C THR A 171 0.23 6.99 19.69
N GLY A 172 -1.04 6.85 19.30
CA GLY A 172 -1.86 7.97 18.82
C GLY A 172 -1.56 8.41 17.37
N SER A 173 -0.66 7.72 16.66
CA SER A 173 -0.39 7.98 15.25
C SER A 173 -1.45 7.33 14.34
N ASN A 174 -1.68 7.93 13.17
CA ASN A 174 -2.48 7.35 12.09
C ASN A 174 -1.57 6.80 10.97
N THR A 175 -0.70 5.85 11.30
CA THR A 175 0.30 5.30 10.37
C THR A 175 0.09 3.81 10.06
N CYS A 176 -1.02 3.20 10.51
CA CYS A 176 -1.29 1.76 10.29
C CYS A 176 -1.19 1.36 8.81
N ALA A 177 -1.81 2.13 7.91
CA ALA A 177 -1.72 1.90 6.47
C ALA A 177 -0.29 2.03 5.94
N LEU A 178 0.50 2.99 6.43
CA LEU A 178 1.90 3.15 6.04
C LEU A 178 2.74 1.93 6.44
N HIS A 179 2.55 1.41 7.65
CA HIS A 179 3.21 0.18 8.09
C HIS A 179 2.84 -1.03 7.24
N VAL A 180 1.57 -1.14 6.84
CA VAL A 180 1.11 -2.17 5.91
C VAL A 180 1.80 -2.04 4.55
N LEU A 181 1.77 -0.85 3.93
CA LEU A 181 2.44 -0.61 2.65
C LEU A 181 3.93 -0.92 2.72
N ALA A 182 4.61 -0.48 3.78
CA ALA A 182 6.03 -0.71 3.95
C ALA A 182 6.39 -2.18 4.11
N ARG A 183 5.63 -2.93 4.92
CA ARG A 183 5.89 -4.34 5.15
C ARG A 183 5.58 -5.19 3.93
N LEU A 184 4.46 -4.93 3.24
CA LEU A 184 4.14 -5.62 1.98
C LEU A 184 5.20 -5.31 0.90
N THR A 185 5.68 -4.06 0.83
CA THR A 185 6.78 -3.68 -0.06
C THR A 185 8.09 -4.40 0.30
N GLN A 186 8.38 -4.59 1.59
CA GLN A 186 9.53 -5.37 2.05
C GLN A 186 9.42 -6.85 1.63
N PHE A 187 8.24 -7.46 1.69
CA PHE A 187 8.04 -8.82 1.19
C PHE A 187 8.25 -8.94 -0.33
N ALA A 188 7.86 -7.91 -1.10
CA ALA A 188 7.99 -7.92 -2.55
C ALA A 188 9.43 -7.63 -3.02
N LEU A 189 10.03 -6.56 -2.49
CA LEU A 189 11.26 -5.97 -3.02
C LEU A 189 12.47 -6.18 -2.12
N GLY A 190 12.28 -6.71 -0.91
CA GLY A 190 13.35 -6.96 0.05
C GLY A 190 14.40 -7.92 -0.50
N PRO A 191 15.67 -7.80 -0.05
CA PRO A 191 16.70 -8.77 -0.39
C PRO A 191 16.25 -10.20 -0.03
N SER A 192 16.56 -11.16 -0.89
CA SER A 192 16.28 -12.57 -0.61
C SER A 192 16.95 -13.00 0.70
N GLY A 193 16.19 -13.62 1.60
CA GLY A 193 16.66 -14.02 2.93
C GLY A 193 16.63 -12.93 3.99
N SER A 194 16.23 -11.69 3.66
CA SER A 194 15.94 -10.69 4.69
C SER A 194 14.69 -11.09 5.46
N ASP A 195 14.75 -11.01 6.80
CA ASP A 195 13.58 -11.20 7.64
C ASP A 195 12.76 -9.91 7.68
N PRO A 196 11.54 -9.88 7.11
CA PRO A 196 10.71 -8.69 7.13
C PRO A 196 10.28 -8.31 8.54
N GLU A 197 10.36 -9.15 9.57
CA GLU A 197 10.03 -8.74 10.96
C GLU A 197 11.04 -7.77 11.55
N LEU A 198 12.30 -7.89 11.14
CA LEU A 198 13.42 -7.14 11.72
C LEU A 198 13.61 -5.74 11.14
N VAL A 199 12.88 -5.40 10.06
CA VAL A 199 13.01 -4.09 9.44
C VAL A 199 12.24 -3.04 10.23
N VAL A 200 12.96 -2.01 10.67
CA VAL A 200 12.41 -0.83 11.36
C VAL A 200 12.33 0.33 10.37
N PHE A 201 11.14 0.86 10.17
CA PHE A 201 10.85 1.97 9.28
C PHE A 201 10.92 3.30 10.02
N ASP A 202 11.41 4.33 9.33
CA ASP A 202 11.38 5.71 9.82
C ASP A 202 10.00 6.33 9.61
N GLU A 203 9.11 6.18 10.60
CA GLU A 203 7.72 6.66 10.57
C GLU A 203 7.61 8.14 10.17
N SER A 204 8.59 8.97 10.54
CA SER A 204 8.59 10.41 10.27
C SER A 204 8.68 10.76 8.78
N ARG A 205 9.16 9.80 7.97
CA ARG A 205 9.39 9.96 6.53
C ARG A 205 8.42 9.18 5.65
N MET A 206 7.77 8.15 6.19
CA MET A 206 6.94 7.22 5.41
C MET A 206 5.86 7.91 4.59
N ARG A 207 5.16 8.90 5.17
CA ARG A 207 4.03 9.55 4.50
C ARG A 207 4.45 10.36 3.27
N LEU A 208 5.42 11.25 3.44
CA LEU A 208 5.97 12.02 2.32
C LEU A 208 6.58 11.10 1.27
N TYR A 209 7.29 10.08 1.72
CA TYR A 209 7.86 9.07 0.83
C TYR A 209 6.80 8.41 -0.04
N VAL A 210 5.62 8.07 0.51
CA VAL A 210 4.52 7.50 -0.29
C VAL A 210 4.12 8.44 -1.42
N PHE A 211 3.86 9.72 -1.13
CA PHE A 211 3.45 10.67 -2.16
C PHE A 211 4.55 10.95 -3.20
N GLU A 212 5.82 11.05 -2.79
CA GLU A 212 6.95 11.20 -3.73
C GLU A 212 7.06 10.01 -4.70
N GLN A 213 6.84 8.80 -4.19
CA GLN A 213 6.85 7.57 -4.99
C GLN A 213 5.63 7.51 -5.95
N LEU A 214 4.44 7.87 -5.47
CA LEU A 214 3.24 7.94 -6.31
C LEU A 214 3.37 8.99 -7.42
N ASP A 215 3.86 10.19 -7.12
CA ASP A 215 4.08 11.26 -8.09
C ASP A 215 5.07 10.85 -9.20
N SER A 216 6.00 9.95 -8.89
CA SER A 216 7.00 9.44 -9.84
C SER A 216 6.60 8.14 -10.55
N ASP A 217 5.39 7.61 -10.29
CA ASP A 217 4.94 6.29 -10.74
C ASP A 217 5.94 5.15 -10.40
N THR A 218 6.63 5.27 -9.26
CA THR A 218 7.60 4.27 -8.79
C THR A 218 7.26 3.79 -7.38
N VAL A 219 7.70 2.59 -7.02
CA VAL A 219 7.62 2.07 -5.64
C VAL A 219 8.93 1.41 -5.28
N ASN A 220 9.69 1.98 -4.35
CA ASN A 220 10.93 1.42 -3.80
C ASN A 220 10.74 1.00 -2.33
N LEU A 221 11.78 0.40 -1.74
CA LEU A 221 11.79 0.06 -0.31
C LEU A 221 11.64 1.33 0.53
N PHE A 222 10.76 1.26 1.53
CA PHE A 222 10.53 2.36 2.47
C PHE A 222 11.81 2.77 3.22
N PRO A 223 11.91 4.05 3.64
CA PRO A 223 13.03 4.52 4.43
C PRO A 223 13.12 3.73 5.74
N ALA A 224 14.26 3.07 5.95
CA ALA A 224 14.59 2.42 7.20
C ALA A 224 15.10 3.45 8.22
N ALA A 225 14.76 3.24 9.50
CA ALA A 225 15.36 4.00 10.58
C ALA A 225 16.84 3.61 10.73
N VAL A 226 17.72 4.60 10.89
CA VAL A 226 19.15 4.38 11.18
C VAL A 226 19.34 4.50 12.69
N GLY A 227 19.43 3.38 13.41
CA GLY A 227 19.63 3.35 14.87
C GLY A 227 19.06 2.09 15.53
N ASP A 228 19.53 1.78 16.74
CA ASP A 228 19.33 0.50 17.45
C ASP A 228 17.92 -0.08 17.31
N LEU A 229 17.86 -1.34 16.89
CA LEU A 229 16.64 -2.13 16.89
C LEU A 229 15.97 -1.94 18.26
N PRO A 230 14.70 -1.49 18.33
CA PRO A 230 13.97 -1.56 19.58
C PRO A 230 14.05 -3.02 20.02
N ASP A 231 14.25 -3.21 21.32
CA ASP A 231 14.46 -4.51 21.98
C ASP A 231 13.22 -5.40 21.74
N LEU A 232 13.14 -5.96 20.52
CA LEU A 232 12.17 -6.93 20.06
C LEU A 232 12.54 -8.16 20.85
N ARG A 233 12.02 -8.24 22.08
CA ARG A 233 12.02 -9.46 22.86
C ARG A 233 11.52 -10.54 21.92
N ARG A 234 12.47 -11.36 21.46
CA ARG A 234 12.22 -12.56 20.68
C ARG A 234 11.09 -13.28 21.39
N SER A 235 9.88 -13.19 20.84
CA SER A 235 8.84 -14.13 21.17
C SER A 235 9.42 -15.48 20.79
N ASP A 236 9.81 -16.25 21.80
CA ASP A 236 10.30 -17.61 21.65
C ASP A 236 9.29 -18.37 20.79
N HIS A 237 9.62 -18.57 19.51
CA HIS A 237 8.86 -19.42 18.59
C HIS A 237 9.00 -20.92 18.93
N SER A 238 9.48 -21.25 20.13
CA SER A 238 9.63 -22.63 20.62
C SER A 238 8.32 -23.27 21.08
N GLN A 239 7.21 -22.53 21.18
CA GLN A 239 5.95 -23.08 21.71
C GLN A 239 4.92 -23.55 20.67
N PHE A 240 5.23 -23.55 19.37
CA PHE A 240 4.31 -24.06 18.34
C PHE A 240 4.88 -25.25 17.55
N ARG A 241 5.64 -26.10 18.22
CA ARG A 241 5.92 -27.48 17.78
C ARG A 241 5.43 -28.47 18.83
N THR A 242 4.15 -28.82 18.75
CA THR A 242 3.59 -30.10 19.21
C THR A 242 2.50 -30.51 18.26
#